data_AF-A0A2G1BPA2-F1
#
_entry.id   AF-A0A2G1BPA2-F1
#
_cell.length_a   1.000
_cell.length_b   1.000
_cell.length_c   1.000
_cell.angle_alpha   90.00
_cell.angle_beta   90.00
_cell.angle_gamma   90.00
#
_symmetry.space_group_name_H-M   'P 1'
#
loop_
_entity.id
_entity.type
_entity.pdbx_description
1 polymer ?
#
loop_
_entity_poly.entity_id
_entity_poly.type
_entity_poly.pdbx_seq_one_letter_code
_entity_poly.pdbx_strand_id
1 'polypeptide(L)'
;AVKSGSPVGLQAKAVMEAGELVSDAIVSALIDEKLASLDPAQGVIFDGYPRTAAQAEQLDTILAGRGRTLDKVIELEVNEDKP
;
A
#
# COMPACT_ATOMS: atom_id res chain seq x y z
N ALA A 1 7.65 2.34 7.26
CA ALA A 1 6.65 3.24 7.84
C ALA A 1 6.36 2.90 9.31
N VAL A 2 5.77 1.75 9.66
CA VAL A 2 5.53 1.40 11.09
C VAL A 2 6.83 1.32 11.91
N LYS A 3 7.89 0.71 11.35
CA LYS A 3 9.22 0.63 12.01
C LYS A 3 9.99 1.95 12.01
N SER A 4 9.63 2.92 11.17
CA SER A 4 10.36 4.20 11.06
C SER A 4 9.88 5.27 12.03
N GLY A 5 8.76 5.05 12.75
CA GLY A 5 8.25 5.99 13.74
C GLY A 5 7.65 7.27 13.16
N SER A 6 7.26 7.27 11.87
CA SER A 6 6.58 8.42 11.28
C SER A 6 5.21 8.63 11.92
N PRO A 7 4.64 9.86 11.89
CA PRO A 7 3.32 10.12 12.47
C PRO A 7 2.25 9.16 11.95
N VAL A 8 2.25 8.89 10.65
CA VAL A 8 1.33 7.95 9.99
C VAL A 8 1.65 6.49 10.34
N GLY A 9 2.93 6.14 10.47
CA GLY A 9 3.36 4.83 10.94
C GLY A 9 2.95 4.52 12.38
N LEU A 10 2.96 5.54 13.26
CA LEU A 10 2.51 5.42 14.66
C LEU A 10 1.00 5.28 14.74
N GLN A 11 0.23 6.01 13.92
CA GLN A 11 -1.22 5.84 13.83
C GLN A 11 -1.58 4.43 13.36
N ALA A 12 -0.95 3.96 12.28
CA ALA A 12 -1.15 2.60 11.79
C ALA A 12 -0.83 1.55 12.87
N LYS A 13 0.28 1.74 13.59
CA LYS A 13 0.67 0.87 14.70
C LYS A 13 -0.41 0.81 15.78
N ALA A 14 -0.92 1.97 16.22
CA ALA A 14 -1.94 2.04 17.25
C ALA A 14 -3.24 1.33 16.85
N VAL A 15 -3.69 1.52 15.60
CA VAL A 15 -4.89 0.84 15.06
C VAL A 15 -4.68 -0.67 15.01
N MET A 16 -3.52 -1.13 14.54
CA MET A 16 -3.17 -2.56 14.52
C MET A 16 -3.10 -3.17 15.93
N GLU A 17 -2.51 -2.45 16.89
CA GLU A 17 -2.40 -2.89 18.29
C GLU A 17 -3.78 -2.96 18.99
N ALA A 18 -4.75 -2.16 18.54
CA ALA A 18 -6.13 -2.24 18.98
C ALA A 18 -6.91 -3.41 18.37
N GLY A 19 -6.31 -4.18 17.43
CA GLY A 19 -7.00 -5.24 16.69
C GLY A 19 -7.97 -4.73 15.64
N GLU A 20 -7.87 -3.44 15.29
CA GLU A 20 -8.72 -2.79 14.30
C GLU A 20 -8.11 -2.86 12.90
N LEU A 21 -8.95 -2.71 11.88
CA LEU A 21 -8.49 -2.63 10.50
C LEU A 21 -7.94 -1.22 10.22
N VAL A 22 -6.73 -1.18 9.66
CA VAL A 22 -6.14 0.07 9.18
C VAL A 22 -6.98 0.62 8.03
N SER A 23 -7.42 1.87 8.14
CA SER A 23 -8.25 2.50 7.12
C SER A 23 -7.49 2.70 5.80
N ASP A 24 -8.21 2.69 4.68
CA ASP A 24 -7.66 2.92 3.35
C ASP A 24 -6.83 4.22 3.29
N ALA A 25 -7.29 5.28 3.96
CA ALA A 25 -6.58 6.56 4.02
C ALA A 25 -5.21 6.43 4.70
N ILE A 26 -5.12 5.67 5.79
CA ILE A 26 -3.84 5.41 6.47
C ILE A 26 -2.94 4.56 5.57
N VAL A 27 -3.47 3.53 4.92
CA VAL A 27 -2.69 2.69 3.99
C VAL A 27 -2.12 3.51 2.83
N SER A 28 -2.94 4.35 2.19
CA SER A 28 -2.53 5.22 1.11
C SER A 28 -1.44 6.21 1.55
N ALA A 29 -1.55 6.79 2.76
CA ALA A 29 -0.51 7.66 3.30
C ALA A 29 0.80 6.92 3.62
N LEU A 30 0.73 5.68 4.11
CA LEU A 30 1.92 4.84 4.33
C LEU A 30 2.64 4.50 3.02
N ILE A 31 1.88 4.19 1.97
CA ILE A 31 2.42 3.93 0.63
C ILE A 31 3.10 5.19 0.09
N ASP A 32 2.41 6.32 0.18
CA ASP A 32 2.90 7.63 -0.25
C ASP A 32 4.24 7.97 0.41
N GLU A 33 4.28 7.93 1.74
CA GLU A 33 5.51 8.16 2.51
C GLU A 33 6.62 7.17 2.12
N LYS A 34 6.27 5.90 1.94
CA LYS A 34 7.26 4.88 1.58
C LYS A 34 7.84 5.14 0.20
N LEU A 35 7.02 5.50 -0.79
CA LEU A 35 7.48 5.82 -2.15
C LEU A 35 8.37 7.07 -2.16
N ALA A 36 8.09 8.06 -1.32
CA ALA A 36 8.94 9.24 -1.17
C ALA A 36 10.32 8.92 -0.61
N SER A 37 10.45 7.84 0.16
CA SER A 37 11.73 7.41 0.74
C SER A 37 12.58 6.56 -0.21
N LEU A 38 12.10 6.24 -1.41
CA LEU A 38 12.77 5.34 -2.35
C LEU A 38 13.47 6.12 -3.46
N ASP A 39 14.59 5.58 -3.93
CA ASP A 39 15.23 6.06 -5.15
C ASP A 39 14.24 5.96 -6.35
N PRO A 40 14.14 6.98 -7.22
CA PRO A 40 13.32 6.93 -8.43
C PRO A 40 13.52 5.69 -9.31
N ALA A 41 14.76 5.17 -9.38
CA ALA A 41 15.10 3.98 -10.16
C ALA A 41 14.73 2.66 -9.47
N GLN A 42 14.40 2.69 -8.17
CA GLN A 42 14.04 1.49 -7.43
C GLN A 42 12.59 1.07 -7.73
N GLY A 43 12.42 -0.18 -8.16
CA GLY A 43 11.11 -0.81 -8.34
C GLY A 43 10.42 -1.15 -7.01
N VAL A 44 9.11 -1.33 -7.07
CA VAL A 44 8.26 -1.63 -5.90
C VAL A 44 7.29 -2.75 -6.24
N ILE A 45 7.08 -3.66 -5.30
CA ILE A 45 6.03 -4.68 -5.37
C ILE A 45 4.97 -4.31 -4.33
N PHE A 46 3.72 -4.20 -4.79
CA PHE A 46 2.56 -4.08 -3.92
C PHE A 46 1.97 -5.47 -3.76
N ASP A 47 1.94 -5.97 -2.52
CA ASP A 47 1.38 -7.27 -2.18
C ASP A 47 0.13 -7.07 -1.32
N GLY A 48 -0.99 -7.62 -1.78
CA GLY A 48 -2.27 -7.50 -1.11
C GLY A 48 -2.90 -6.10 -1.15
N TYR A 49 -2.39 -5.17 -1.96
CA TYR A 49 -2.98 -3.86 -2.24
C TYR A 49 -2.72 -3.50 -3.72
N PRO A 50 -3.70 -2.92 -4.44
CA PRO A 50 -5.07 -2.62 -4.03
C PRO A 50 -5.97 -3.86 -4.01
N ARG A 51 -7.02 -3.85 -3.18
CA ARG A 51 -8.09 -4.89 -3.09
C ARG A 51 -9.46 -4.39 -3.55
N THR A 52 -9.63 -3.08 -3.70
CA THR A 52 -10.89 -2.46 -4.15
C THR A 52 -10.61 -1.50 -5.30
N ALA A 53 -11.63 -1.20 -6.12
CA ALA A 53 -11.51 -0.23 -7.21
C ALA A 53 -11.09 1.16 -6.70
N ALA A 54 -11.65 1.61 -5.57
CA ALA A 54 -11.30 2.89 -4.96
C ALA A 54 -9.81 2.95 -4.53
N GLN A 55 -9.26 1.84 -4.02
CA GLN A 55 -7.83 1.77 -3.71
C GLN A 55 -6.96 1.80 -4.97
N ALA A 56 -7.41 1.21 -6.07
CA ALA A 56 -6.69 1.27 -7.34
C ALA A 56 -6.61 2.71 -7.87
N GLU A 57 -7.74 3.45 -7.86
CA GLU A 57 -7.77 4.87 -8.25
C GLU A 57 -6.86 5.75 -7.37
N GLN A 58 -6.82 5.47 -6.06
CA GLN A 58 -5.90 6.14 -5.14
C GLN A 58 -4.44 5.82 -5.46
N LEU A 59 -4.10 4.57 -5.72
CA LEU A 59 -2.74 4.16 -6.08
C LEU A 59 -2.28 4.86 -7.35
N ASP A 60 -3.13 4.92 -8.38
CA ASP A 60 -2.82 5.62 -9.63
C ASP A 60 -2.52 7.10 -9.38
N THR A 61 -3.31 7.76 -8.54
CA THR A 61 -3.10 9.16 -8.15
C THR A 61 -1.75 9.36 -7.45
N ILE A 62 -1.42 8.46 -6.50
CA ILE A 62 -0.16 8.51 -5.74
C ILE A 62 1.05 8.29 -6.65
N LEU A 63 0.97 7.32 -7.56
CA LEU A 63 2.05 7.00 -8.50
C LEU A 63 2.25 8.16 -9.49
N ALA A 64 1.17 8.68 -10.09
CA ALA A 64 1.21 9.80 -11.01
C ALA A 64 1.81 11.05 -10.37
N GLY A 65 1.44 11.37 -9.13
CA GLY A 65 2.01 12.48 -8.36
C GLY A 65 3.53 12.38 -8.13
N ARG A 66 4.11 11.19 -8.31
CA ARG A 66 5.56 10.93 -8.22
C ARG A 66 6.24 10.64 -9.56
N GLY A 67 5.54 10.82 -10.68
CA GLY A 67 6.06 10.44 -11.99
C GLY A 67 6.35 8.94 -12.12
N ARG A 68 5.62 8.11 -11.38
CA ARG A 68 5.69 6.64 -11.45
C ARG A 68 4.41 6.09 -12.08
N THR A 69 4.49 4.88 -12.59
CA THR A 69 3.37 4.13 -13.16
C THR A 69 3.42 2.69 -12.69
N LEU A 70 2.28 1.98 -12.76
CA LEU A 70 2.26 0.55 -12.53
C LEU A 70 2.68 -0.19 -13.81
N ASP A 71 3.75 -0.98 -13.74
CA ASP A 71 4.26 -1.70 -14.91
C ASP A 71 3.46 -2.97 -15.22
N LYS A 72 3.07 -3.70 -14.17
CA LYS A 72 2.42 -5.00 -14.24
C LYS A 72 1.50 -5.22 -13.04
N VAL A 73 0.43 -5.98 -13.28
CA VAL A 73 -0.40 -6.60 -12.26
C VAL A 73 -0.28 -8.11 -12.44
N ILE A 74 0.06 -8.82 -11.36
CA ILE A 74 0.18 -10.28 -11.36
C ILE A 74 -0.99 -10.83 -10.56
N GLU A 75 -1.90 -11.52 -11.24
CA GLU A 75 -2.99 -12.26 -10.61
C GLU A 75 -2.56 -13.71 -10.43
N LEU A 76 -2.61 -14.18 -9.18
CA LEU A 76 -2.33 -15.56 -8.84
C LEU A 76 -3.67 -16.27 -8.57
N GLU A 77 -4.16 -17.01 -9.56
CA GLU A 77 -5.38 -17.80 -9.43
C GLU A 77 -5.05 -19.14 -8.73
N VAL A 78 -5.78 -19.43 -7.67
CA VAL A 78 -5.67 -20.67 -6.90
C VAL A 78 -7.05 -21.31 -6.82
N ASN A 79 -7.15 -22.58 -7.18
CA ASN A 79 -8.41 -23.32 -7.05
C ASN A 79 -8.80 -23.47 -5.57
N GLU A 80 -10.07 -23.24 -5.27
CA GLU A 80 -10.65 -23.60 -3.97
C GLU A 80 -10.91 -25.12 -3.90
N ASP A 81 -9.85 -25.94 -3.92
CA ASP A 81 -10.01 -27.32 -3.45
C ASP A 81 -10.23 -27.27 -1.94
N LYS A 82 -11.41 -27.70 -1.47
CA LYS A 82 -11.74 -27.84 -0.04
C LYS A 82 -11.95 -29.31 0.33
N PRO A 83 -11.59 -29.77 1.54
CA PRO A 83 -10.74 -29.18 2.59
C PRO A 83 -9.41 -29.93 2.83
#